data_AF-X1C876-F1
#
_entry.id   AF-X1C876-F1
#
_cell.length_a   1.000
_cell.length_b   1.000
_cell.length_c   1.000
_cell.angle_alpha   90.00
_cell.angle_beta   90.00
_cell.angle_gamma   90.00
#
_symmetry.space_group_name_H-M   'P 1'
#
loop_
_entity.id
_entity.type
_entity.pdbx_description
1 polymer ?
#
loop_
_entity_poly.entity_id
_entity_poly.type
_entity_poly.pdbx_seq_one_letter_code
_entity_poly.pdbx_strand_id
1 'polypeptide(L)'
;DFGFTAQMEEQLDEIAQGKQEWIWVLRDFYSPFEDMLSKARLAIVKVDMSKPTDEICPNCGRPMVIKVGRFGKFLACSGYPECKTTRPFMVKIGIPCPQCGGELVERVNKRGQVFYGCSNFPQCKFATNYKPIPQPCPECGKLLVLDRDSRAKCTACQYKVKLAKLESEREEAI
;
A
#
# COMPACT_ATOMS: atom_id res chain seq x y z
N ASP A 1 20.33 4.73 12.67
CA ASP A 1 21.69 4.84 12.12
C ASP A 1 22.37 3.49 12.30
N PHE A 2 23.11 3.02 11.31
CA PHE A 2 23.77 1.72 11.37
C PHE A 2 24.98 1.73 12.32
N GLY A 3 25.66 2.88 12.47
CA GLY A 3 26.80 3.03 13.38
C GLY A 3 26.42 2.89 14.85
N PHE A 4 25.30 3.51 15.25
CA PHE A 4 24.75 3.37 16.60
C PHE A 4 24.47 1.91 17.00
N THR A 5 23.84 1.15 16.11
CA THR A 5 23.54 -0.27 16.39
C THR A 5 24.83 -1.08 16.53
N ALA A 6 25.84 -0.85 15.69
CA ALA A 6 27.12 -1.55 15.79
C ALA A 6 27.84 -1.29 17.12
N GLN A 7 27.86 -0.03 17.58
CA GLN A 7 28.49 0.36 18.84
C GLN A 7 27.80 -0.27 20.06
N MET A 8 26.46 -0.36 20.04
CA MET A 8 25.70 -0.99 21.12
C MET A 8 26.01 -2.49 21.24
N GLU A 9 26.09 -3.20 20.12
CA GLU A 9 26.43 -4.63 20.12
C GLU A 9 27.85 -4.87 20.67
N GLU A 10 28.81 -4.02 20.31
CA GLU A 10 30.18 -4.08 20.84
C GLU A 10 30.23 -3.88 22.37
N GLN A 11 29.44 -2.93 22.89
CA GLN A 11 29.31 -2.72 24.35
C GLN A 11 28.67 -3.92 25.06
N LEU A 12 27.69 -4.59 24.43
CA LEU A 12 27.07 -5.80 24.98
C LEU A 12 28.07 -6.97 25.03
N ASP A 13 28.91 -7.11 24.01
CA ASP A 13 30.00 -8.09 23.98
C ASP A 13 31.05 -7.81 25.08
N GLU A 14 31.38 -6.54 25.30
CA GLU A 14 32.30 -6.14 26.38
C GLU A 14 31.75 -6.43 27.77
N ILE A 15 30.44 -6.23 28.00
CA ILE A 15 29.76 -6.64 29.24
C ILE A 15 29.84 -8.17 29.41
N ALA A 16 29.57 -8.93 28.35
CA ALA A 16 29.62 -10.40 28.40
C ALA A 16 31.04 -10.92 28.73
N GLN A 17 32.07 -10.21 28.29
CA GLN A 17 33.47 -10.49 28.60
C GLN A 17 33.93 -9.94 29.96
N GLY A 18 33.06 -9.24 30.69
CA GLY A 18 33.38 -8.62 31.98
C GLY A 18 34.31 -7.41 31.88
N LYS A 19 34.45 -6.83 30.68
CA LYS A 19 35.29 -5.64 30.41
C LYS A 19 34.58 -4.34 30.75
N GLN A 20 33.25 -4.35 30.82
CA GLN A 20 32.42 -3.21 31.18
C GLN A 20 31.31 -3.58 32.17
N GLU A 21 30.95 -2.60 32.98
CA GLU A 21 29.85 -2.69 33.95
C GLU A 21 28.52 -2.25 33.30
N TRP A 22 27.54 -3.15 33.28
CA TRP A 22 26.28 -2.97 32.54
C TRP A 22 25.46 -1.74 32.98
N ILE A 23 25.56 -1.34 34.26
CA ILE A 23 24.83 -0.20 34.82
C ILE A 23 25.24 1.09 34.11
N TRP A 24 26.53 1.25 33.80
CA TRP A 24 27.05 2.45 33.13
C TRP A 24 26.59 2.53 31.69
N VAL A 25 26.67 1.41 30.95
CA VAL A 25 26.19 1.32 29.56
C VAL A 25 24.71 1.67 29.48
N LEU A 26 23.87 1.16 30.39
CA LEU A 26 22.46 1.51 30.45
C LEU A 26 22.23 2.98 30.76
N ARG A 27 22.97 3.55 31.71
CA ARG A 27 22.81 4.97 32.08
C ARG A 27 23.18 5.89 30.91
N ASP A 28 24.26 5.57 30.23
CA ASP A 28 24.78 6.34 29.08
C ASP A 28 23.84 6.24 27.88
N PHE A 29 23.18 5.09 27.68
CA PHE A 29 22.13 4.95 26.66
C PHE A 29 20.84 5.69 27.04
N TYR A 30 20.36 5.50 28.27
CA TYR A 30 18.99 5.88 28.63
C TYR A 30 18.84 7.39 28.86
N SER A 31 19.86 8.05 29.43
CA SER A 31 19.77 9.49 29.75
C SER A 31 19.56 10.36 28.50
N PRO A 32 20.36 10.20 27.42
CA PRO A 32 20.13 10.94 26.17
C PRO A 32 18.83 10.52 25.46
N PHE A 33 18.44 9.24 25.57
CA PHE A 33 17.22 8.72 24.98
C PHE A 33 15.97 9.31 25.63
N GLU A 34 15.96 9.48 26.95
CA GLU A 34 14.86 10.11 27.69
C GLU A 34 14.68 11.58 27.27
N ASP A 35 15.78 12.32 27.13
CA ASP A 35 15.76 13.69 26.60
C ASP A 35 15.22 13.74 25.17
N MET A 36 15.61 12.77 24.33
CA MET A 36 15.12 12.66 22.96
C MET A 36 13.62 12.35 22.93
N LEU A 37 13.15 11.43 23.76
CA LEU A 37 11.73 11.07 23.89
C LEU A 37 10.89 12.24 24.38
N SER A 38 11.36 12.98 25.38
CA SER A 38 10.63 14.12 25.94
C SER A 38 10.55 15.27 24.93
N LYS A 39 11.63 15.59 24.21
CA LYS A 39 11.61 16.52 23.07
C LYS A 39 10.66 16.06 21.97
N ALA A 40 10.72 14.78 21.59
CA ALA A 40 9.84 14.21 20.58
C ALA A 40 8.38 14.33 20.99
N ARG A 41 8.02 13.99 22.24
CA ARG A 41 6.65 14.11 22.76
C ARG A 41 6.09 15.53 22.64
N LEU A 42 6.89 16.54 22.98
CA LEU A 42 6.51 17.95 22.86
C LEU A 42 6.37 18.37 21.38
N ALA A 43 7.20 17.80 20.51
CA ALA A 43 7.20 18.08 19.07
C ALA A 43 6.14 17.29 18.27
N ILE A 44 5.34 16.40 18.89
CA ILE A 44 4.25 15.70 18.19
C ILE A 44 3.16 16.71 17.82
N VAL A 45 3.29 17.30 16.64
CA VAL A 45 2.18 17.94 15.95
C VAL A 45 1.32 16.82 15.39
N LYS A 46 0.03 16.78 15.76
CA LYS A 46 -0.94 15.88 15.11
C LYS A 46 -1.17 16.37 13.69
N VAL A 47 -0.34 15.93 12.76
CA VAL A 47 -0.56 16.14 11.33
C VAL A 47 -1.67 15.18 10.91
N ASP A 48 -2.87 15.71 10.70
CA ASP A 48 -3.95 14.90 10.14
C ASP A 48 -3.68 14.69 8.65
N MET A 49 -3.18 13.51 8.29
CA MET A 49 -2.98 13.09 6.90
C MET A 49 -4.29 12.59 6.24
N SER A 50 -5.45 12.91 6.83
CA SER A 50 -6.73 12.48 6.29
C SER A 50 -7.04 13.21 4.97
N LYS A 51 -7.46 12.44 3.96
CA LYS A 51 -7.95 13.00 2.69
C LYS A 51 -9.48 12.85 2.62
N PRO A 52 -10.24 13.91 2.29
CA PRO A 52 -11.69 13.79 2.14
C PRO A 52 -12.04 12.90 0.95
N THR A 53 -13.19 12.22 1.03
CA THR A 53 -13.77 11.46 -0.09
C THR A 53 -15.25 11.76 -0.27
N ASP A 54 -15.78 11.42 -1.44
CA ASP A 54 -17.20 11.55 -1.76
C ASP A 54 -18.06 10.40 -1.19
N GLU A 55 -17.45 9.46 -0.45
CA GLU A 55 -18.17 8.33 0.14
C GLU A 55 -18.87 8.74 1.44
N ILE A 56 -20.15 8.40 1.55
CA ILE A 56 -20.96 8.65 2.75
C ILE A 56 -20.92 7.43 3.67
N CYS A 57 -20.78 7.68 4.97
CA CYS A 57 -20.82 6.65 5.99
C CYS A 57 -22.23 6.03 6.07
N PRO A 58 -22.37 4.69 5.90
CA PRO A 58 -23.68 4.03 5.88
C PRO A 58 -24.40 4.03 7.25
N ASN A 59 -23.68 4.35 8.33
CA ASN A 59 -24.23 4.29 9.68
C ASN A 59 -24.73 5.66 10.19
N CYS A 60 -24.10 6.76 9.78
CA CYS A 60 -24.44 8.10 10.30
C CYS A 60 -24.61 9.19 9.24
N GLY A 61 -24.42 8.87 7.95
CA GLY A 61 -24.60 9.84 6.86
C GLY A 61 -23.49 10.90 6.73
N ARG A 62 -22.50 10.92 7.63
CA ARG A 62 -21.34 11.84 7.54
C ARG A 62 -20.36 11.38 6.44
N PRO A 63 -19.58 12.28 5.82
CA PRO A 63 -18.58 11.91 4.82
C PRO A 63 -17.49 11.02 5.44
N MET A 64 -16.91 10.15 4.61
CA MET A 64 -15.75 9.34 4.98
C MET A 64 -14.46 10.06 4.59
N VAL A 65 -13.35 9.68 5.24
CA VAL A 65 -12.01 10.20 4.99
C VAL A 65 -11.04 9.04 4.83
N ILE A 66 -10.05 9.16 3.95
CA ILE A 66 -8.98 8.19 3.80
C ILE A 66 -7.94 8.44 4.88
N LYS A 67 -7.66 7.43 5.70
CA LYS A 67 -6.56 7.41 6.66
C LYS A 67 -5.58 6.30 6.32
N VAL A 68 -4.34 6.45 6.80
CA VAL A 68 -3.29 5.43 6.66
C VAL A 68 -3.10 4.73 8.00
N GLY A 69 -3.25 3.41 8.01
CA GLY A 69 -2.98 2.57 9.18
C GLY A 69 -1.88 1.55 8.88
N ARG A 70 -1.64 0.64 9.83
CA ARG A 70 -0.67 -0.46 9.71
C ARG A 70 -0.87 -1.31 8.45
N PHE A 71 -2.13 -1.52 8.04
CA PHE A 71 -2.51 -2.36 6.90
C PHE A 71 -2.74 -1.57 5.60
N GLY A 72 -2.30 -0.31 5.55
CA GLY A 72 -2.47 0.57 4.39
C GLY A 72 -3.62 1.56 4.55
N LYS A 73 -4.09 2.08 3.41
CA LYS A 73 -5.16 3.09 3.35
C LYS A 73 -6.52 2.46 3.64
N PHE A 74 -7.35 3.16 4.42
CA PHE A 74 -8.72 2.75 4.73
C PHE A 74 -9.63 3.97 4.81
N LEU A 75 -10.92 3.75 4.61
CA LEU A 75 -11.94 4.78 4.81
C LEU A 75 -12.41 4.75 6.26
N ALA A 76 -12.38 5.89 6.93
CA ALA A 76 -12.90 6.11 8.26
C ALA A 76 -14.02 7.14 8.22
N CYS A 77 -15.05 6.99 9.05
CA CYS A 77 -16.04 8.04 9.22
C CYS A 77 -15.38 9.34 9.74
N SER A 78 -15.72 10.50 9.17
CA SER A 78 -15.29 11.81 9.67
C SER A 78 -15.79 12.09 11.09
N GLY A 79 -16.88 11.46 11.52
CA GLY A 79 -17.45 11.56 12.86
C GLY A 79 -16.74 10.75 13.95
N TYR A 80 -15.54 10.22 13.72
CA TYR A 80 -14.75 9.57 14.78
C TYR A 80 -14.38 10.60 15.86
N PRO A 81 -14.50 10.30 17.18
CA PRO A 81 -14.68 8.98 17.79
C PRO A 81 -16.13 8.50 17.99
N GLU A 82 -17.13 9.34 17.73
CA GLU A 82 -18.56 9.00 17.91
C GLU A 82 -19.01 7.88 16.96
N CYS A 83 -18.56 7.94 15.70
CA CYS A 83 -18.81 6.91 14.70
C CYS A 83 -17.51 6.17 14.36
N LYS A 84 -17.40 4.91 14.80
CA LYS A 84 -16.23 4.04 14.59
C LYS A 84 -16.29 3.22 13.30
N THR A 85 -17.20 3.56 12.37
CA THR A 85 -17.35 2.84 11.11
C THR A 85 -16.11 3.03 10.23
N THR A 86 -15.53 1.92 9.81
CA THR A 86 -14.39 1.87 8.88
C THR A 86 -14.68 0.91 7.73
N ARG A 87 -14.15 1.21 6.54
CA ARG A 87 -14.26 0.36 5.35
C ARG A 87 -12.91 0.23 4.65
N PRO A 88 -12.64 -0.88 3.96
CA PRO A 88 -11.45 -1.00 3.13
C PRO A 88 -11.50 0.03 2.00
N PHE A 89 -10.40 0.75 1.78
CA PHE A 89 -10.28 1.65 0.63
C PHE A 89 -9.91 0.83 -0.61
N MET A 90 -10.83 0.73 -1.56
CA MET A 90 -10.57 0.05 -2.83
C MET A 90 -9.94 1.04 -3.81
N VAL A 91 -8.68 0.80 -4.18
CA VAL A 91 -8.00 1.59 -5.22
C VAL A 91 -8.53 1.14 -6.57
N LYS A 92 -9.37 1.98 -7.18
CA LYS A 92 -9.86 1.79 -8.54
C LYS A 92 -8.76 2.18 -9.52
N ILE A 93 -8.39 1.27 -10.43
CA ILE A 93 -7.30 1.50 -11.39
C ILE A 93 -7.78 2.13 -12.71
N GLY A 94 -9.08 2.37 -12.86
CA GLY A 94 -9.67 2.97 -14.07
C GLY A 94 -9.72 2.04 -15.28
N ILE A 95 -9.46 0.74 -15.10
CA ILE A 95 -9.46 -0.26 -16.18
C ILE A 95 -10.74 -1.11 -16.04
N PRO A 96 -11.56 -1.25 -17.12
CA PRO A 96 -12.78 -2.03 -17.06
C PRO A 96 -12.49 -3.53 -17.00
N CYS A 97 -13.36 -4.24 -16.30
CA CYS A 97 -13.31 -5.68 -16.14
C CYS A 97 -13.67 -6.37 -17.47
N PRO A 98 -12.85 -7.30 -17.97
CA PRO A 98 -13.09 -7.94 -19.26
C PRO A 98 -14.30 -8.89 -19.27
N GLN A 99 -14.88 -9.22 -18.09
CA GLN A 99 -16.04 -10.10 -17.98
C GLN A 99 -17.37 -9.36 -17.86
N CYS A 100 -17.40 -8.19 -17.22
CA CYS A 100 -18.67 -7.48 -16.94
C CYS A 100 -18.62 -5.97 -17.19
N GLY A 101 -17.49 -5.41 -17.60
CA GLY A 101 -17.31 -3.96 -17.79
C GLY A 101 -17.22 -3.14 -16.49
N GLY A 102 -17.45 -3.74 -15.32
CA GLY A 102 -17.28 -3.08 -14.02
C GLY A 102 -15.82 -2.69 -13.73
N GLU A 103 -15.57 -1.91 -12.69
CA GLU A 103 -14.21 -1.42 -12.42
C GLU A 103 -13.30 -2.51 -11.82
N LEU A 104 -12.02 -2.50 -12.17
CA LEU A 104 -11.01 -3.28 -11.47
C LEU A 104 -10.48 -2.54 -10.24
N VAL A 105 -10.31 -3.29 -9.16
CA VAL A 105 -9.78 -2.79 -7.89
C VAL A 105 -8.55 -3.58 -7.48
N GLU A 106 -7.57 -2.88 -6.93
CA GLU A 106 -6.39 -3.48 -6.32
C GLU A 106 -6.74 -4.03 -4.93
N ARG A 107 -6.34 -5.27 -4.65
CA ARG A 107 -6.56 -5.97 -3.39
C ARG A 107 -5.28 -6.68 -2.95
N VAL A 108 -5.13 -6.89 -1.65
CA VAL A 108 -4.00 -7.61 -1.06
C VAL A 108 -4.52 -8.88 -0.40
N ASN A 109 -3.88 -10.02 -0.68
CA ASN A 109 -4.24 -11.28 -0.04
C ASN A 109 -3.62 -11.42 1.37
N LYS A 110 -3.96 -12.48 2.11
CA LYS A 110 -3.41 -12.75 3.46
C LYS A 110 -1.87 -12.87 3.48
N ARG A 111 -1.25 -13.17 2.33
CA ARG A 111 0.21 -13.30 2.17
C ARG A 111 0.88 -11.99 1.75
N GLY A 112 0.15 -10.88 1.69
CA GLY A 112 0.69 -9.59 1.27
C GLY A 112 0.86 -9.42 -0.25
N GLN A 113 0.42 -10.40 -1.06
CA GLN A 113 0.52 -10.29 -2.52
C GLN A 113 -0.65 -9.49 -3.09
N VAL A 114 -0.33 -8.54 -3.96
CA VAL A 114 -1.31 -7.73 -4.68
C VAL A 114 -1.95 -8.54 -5.79
N PHE A 115 -3.27 -8.43 -5.91
CA PHE A 115 -4.06 -8.96 -7.01
C PHE A 115 -5.14 -7.95 -7.42
N TYR A 116 -5.62 -8.07 -8.64
CA TYR A 116 -6.59 -7.16 -9.23
C TYR A 116 -7.88 -7.93 -9.47
N GLY A 117 -8.96 -7.49 -8.82
CA GLY A 117 -10.26 -8.14 -8.89
C GLY A 117 -11.34 -7.17 -9.34
N CYS A 118 -12.48 -7.70 -9.80
CA CYS A 118 -13.64 -6.86 -10.11
C CYS A 118 -14.26 -6.26 -8.83
N SER A 119 -14.69 -5.00 -8.91
CA SER A 119 -15.45 -4.30 -7.85
C SER A 119 -16.76 -5.01 -7.52
N ASN A 120 -17.41 -5.63 -8.51
CA ASN A 120 -18.74 -6.25 -8.41
C ASN A 120 -18.71 -7.68 -7.84
N PHE A 121 -17.65 -8.08 -7.13
CA PHE A 121 -17.64 -9.34 -6.38
C PHE A 121 -18.75 -9.34 -5.31
N PRO A 122 -19.55 -10.41 -5.15
CA PRO A 122 -19.39 -11.78 -5.65
C PRO A 122 -20.02 -12.07 -7.03
N GLN A 123 -20.72 -11.11 -7.64
CA GLN A 123 -21.42 -11.30 -8.91
C GLN A 123 -20.44 -11.51 -10.08
N CYS A 124 -19.30 -10.81 -10.08
CA CYS A 124 -18.20 -11.06 -11.00
C CYS A 124 -16.98 -11.61 -10.24
N LYS A 125 -16.50 -12.80 -10.64
CA LYS A 125 -15.38 -13.51 -10.00
C LYS A 125 -14.03 -13.30 -10.72
N PHE A 126 -13.96 -12.36 -11.66
CA PHE A 126 -12.70 -12.05 -12.34
C PHE A 126 -11.64 -11.59 -11.33
N ALA A 127 -10.48 -12.25 -11.37
CA ALA A 127 -9.30 -11.86 -10.61
C ALA A 127 -8.02 -12.25 -11.38
N THR A 128 -7.00 -11.41 -11.30
CA THR A 128 -5.67 -11.66 -11.86
C THR A 128 -4.59 -11.20 -10.90
N ASN A 129 -3.50 -11.97 -10.79
CA ASN A 129 -2.31 -11.59 -10.03
C ASN A 129 -1.35 -10.71 -10.86
N TYR A 130 -1.55 -10.67 -12.17
CA TYR A 130 -0.76 -9.86 -13.09
C TYR A 130 -1.33 -8.46 -13.19
N LYS A 131 -0.45 -7.45 -13.22
CA LYS A 131 -0.83 -6.04 -13.26
C LYS A 131 -1.53 -5.70 -14.58
N PRO A 132 -2.79 -5.23 -14.56
CA PRO A 132 -3.52 -4.76 -15.73
C PRO A 132 -2.81 -3.57 -16.40
N ILE A 133 -2.86 -3.53 -17.73
CA ILE A 133 -2.35 -2.43 -18.56
C ILE A 133 -3.56 -1.64 -19.07
N PRO A 134 -3.54 -0.29 -19.06
CA PRO A 134 -4.68 0.53 -19.49
C PRO A 134 -5.09 0.34 -20.96
N GLN A 135 -4.14 -0.03 -21.82
CA GLN A 135 -4.40 -0.24 -23.23
C GLN A 135 -5.20 -1.52 -23.47
N PRO A 136 -6.28 -1.47 -24.27
CA PRO A 136 -6.98 -2.66 -24.70
C PRO A 136 -6.11 -3.47 -25.69
N CYS A 137 -6.35 -4.77 -25.78
CA CYS A 137 -5.66 -5.61 -26.73
C CYS A 137 -6.00 -5.20 -28.18
N PRO A 138 -5.01 -5.02 -29.07
CA PRO A 138 -5.26 -4.61 -30.46
C PRO A 138 -6.04 -5.66 -31.28
N GLU A 139 -5.92 -6.94 -30.93
CA GLU A 139 -6.61 -8.04 -31.65
C GLU A 139 -8.07 -8.22 -31.24
N CYS A 140 -8.41 -8.01 -29.97
CA CYS A 140 -9.73 -8.39 -29.44
C CYS A 140 -10.36 -7.39 -28.47
N GLY A 141 -9.70 -6.26 -28.20
CA GLY A 141 -10.18 -5.20 -27.32
C GLY A 141 -10.21 -5.55 -25.83
N LYS A 142 -9.85 -6.78 -25.43
CA LYS A 142 -9.90 -7.22 -24.03
C LYS A 142 -8.62 -6.86 -23.26
N LEU A 143 -8.65 -7.10 -21.94
CA LEU A 143 -7.60 -6.68 -21.02
C LEU A 143 -6.21 -7.27 -21.36
N LEU A 144 -5.20 -6.40 -21.34
CA LEU A 144 -3.78 -6.77 -21.32
C LEU A 144 -3.23 -6.77 -19.89
N VAL A 145 -2.35 -7.71 -19.58
CA VAL A 145 -1.66 -7.80 -18.28
C VAL A 145 -0.14 -7.91 -18.46
N LEU A 146 0.61 -7.38 -17.50
CA LEU A 146 2.07 -7.49 -17.41
C LEU A 146 2.50 -8.90 -17.02
N ASP A 147 3.23 -9.57 -17.90
CA ASP A 147 3.88 -10.86 -17.67
C ASP A 147 5.31 -10.68 -17.11
N ARG A 148 5.90 -11.76 -16.60
CA ARG A 148 7.22 -11.75 -15.93
C ARG A 148 8.37 -11.27 -16.81
N ASP A 149 8.28 -11.45 -18.12
CA ASP A 149 9.33 -11.10 -19.09
C ASP A 149 9.20 -9.67 -19.67
N SER A 150 8.56 -8.74 -18.95
CA SER A 150 8.24 -7.39 -19.49
C SER A 150 7.45 -7.44 -20.81
N ARG A 151 6.59 -8.46 -20.94
CA ARG A 151 5.67 -8.64 -22.07
C ARG A 151 4.26 -8.36 -21.60
N ALA A 152 3.46 -7.74 -22.45
CA ALA A 152 2.03 -7.66 -22.28
C ALA A 152 1.39 -8.91 -22.88
N LYS A 153 0.54 -9.58 -22.11
CA LYS A 153 -0.24 -10.73 -22.55
C LYS A 153 -1.73 -10.40 -22.45
N CYS A 154 -2.51 -10.74 -23.46
CA CYS A 154 -3.96 -10.62 -23.37
C CYS A 154 -4.55 -11.76 -22.51
N THR A 155 -5.56 -11.42 -21.70
CA THR A 155 -6.25 -12.39 -20.85
C THR A 155 -7.22 -13.29 -21.62
N ALA A 156 -7.48 -13.02 -22.91
CA ALA A 156 -8.52 -13.69 -23.68
C ALA A 156 -8.07 -14.24 -25.04
N CYS A 157 -7.33 -13.47 -25.83
CA CYS A 157 -6.65 -14.01 -27.00
C CYS A 157 -5.18 -14.28 -26.62
N GLN A 158 -4.52 -15.24 -27.24
CA GLN A 158 -3.13 -15.59 -26.88
C GLN A 158 -2.10 -14.51 -27.31
N TYR A 159 -2.55 -13.30 -27.63
CA TYR A 159 -1.72 -12.16 -28.03
C TYR A 159 -0.68 -11.83 -26.97
N LYS A 160 0.56 -11.64 -27.43
CA LYS A 160 1.72 -11.28 -26.61
C LYS A 160 2.57 -10.26 -27.37
N VAL A 161 2.99 -9.21 -26.69
CA VAL A 161 3.84 -8.16 -27.26
C VAL A 161 4.82 -7.64 -26.20
N LYS A 162 5.96 -7.10 -26.61
CA LYS A 162 6.91 -6.47 -25.67
C LYS A 162 6.33 -5.15 -25.17
N LEU A 163 6.46 -4.87 -23.87
CA LEU A 163 5.92 -3.64 -23.26
C LEU A 163 6.48 -2.37 -23.92
N ALA A 164 7.79 -2.33 -24.19
CA ALA A 164 8.44 -1.18 -24.83
C ALA A 164 7.81 -0.80 -26.19
N LYS A 165 7.32 -1.79 -26.95
CA LYS A 165 6.66 -1.54 -28.24
C LYS A 165 5.26 -0.94 -28.05
N LEU A 166 4.54 -1.36 -27.01
CA LEU A 166 3.24 -0.79 -26.66
C LEU A 166 3.34 0.62 -26.08
N GLU A 167 4.45 0.93 -25.40
CA GLU A 167 4.70 2.26 -24.85
C GLU A 167 5.01 3.27 -25.95
N SER A 168 5.85 2.91 -26.93
CA SER A 168 6.13 3.76 -28.10
C SER A 168 4.87 4.03 -28.94
N GLU A 169 4.04 3.00 -29.18
CA GLU A 169 2.77 3.14 -29.91
C GLU A 169 1.76 4.06 -29.18
N ARG A 170 1.89 4.25 -27.86
CA ARG A 170 1.06 5.18 -27.09
C ARG A 170 1.52 6.62 -27.21
N GLU A 171 2.84 6.83 -27.23
CA GLU A 171 3.44 8.16 -27.37
C GLU A 171 3.19 8.74 -28.76
N GLU A 172 3.12 7.91 -29.80
CA GLU A 172 2.81 8.31 -31.17
C GLU A 172 1.31 8.64 -31.39
N ALA A 173 0.43 8.20 -30.49
CA ALA A 173 -1.03 8.36 -30.58
C ALA A 173 -1.58 9.56 -29.78
N ILE A 174 -0.71 10.35 -29.14
CA ILE A 174 -1.02 11.58 -28.37
C ILE A 174 -0.57 12.79 -29.19
#